data_AF-A0A369LTQ4-F1
#
_entry.id   AF-A0A369LTQ4-F1
#
_cell.length_a   1.000
_cell.length_b   1.000
_cell.length_c   1.000
_cell.angle_alpha   90.00
_cell.angle_beta   90.00
_cell.angle_gamma   90.00
#
_symmetry.space_group_name_H-M   'P 1'
#
loop_
_entity.id
_entity.type
_entity.pdbx_description
1 polymer ?
#
loop_
_entity_poly.entity_id
_entity_poly.type
_entity_poly.pdbx_seq_one_letter_code
_entity_poly.pdbx_strand_id
1 'polypeptide(L)'
;MAVLYEDSFVLLREASALMDQVLLQTADPNASGKIRAAFYKLYQAANSATMISPPDVRAVAEGSEAYRLIVEYPYKLYYREGRYPGADLKTVFDRWVLEVGRYVDGLAASAKLSVAKPSREKQ
;
A
#
# COMPACT_ATOMS: atom_id res chain seq x y z
N MET A 1 -8.83 -11.90 14.49
CA MET A 1 -9.22 -10.51 14.24
C MET A 1 -9.56 -10.40 12.76
N ALA A 2 -10.73 -9.87 12.39
CA ALA A 2 -11.04 -9.65 10.98
C ALA A 2 -10.18 -8.50 10.46
N VAL A 3 -9.49 -8.70 9.34
CA VAL A 3 -8.67 -7.65 8.72
C VAL A 3 -9.60 -6.66 8.01
N LEU A 4 -9.46 -5.38 8.35
CA LEU A 4 -10.30 -4.29 7.81
C LEU A 4 -9.46 -3.31 6.98
N TYR A 5 -10.13 -2.44 6.21
CA TYR A 5 -9.43 -1.40 5.44
C TYR A 5 -8.66 -0.44 6.35
N GLU A 6 -9.16 -0.20 7.56
CA GLU A 6 -8.52 0.59 8.61
C GLU A 6 -7.13 0.07 8.98
N ASP A 7 -6.91 -1.26 8.95
CA ASP A 7 -5.60 -1.86 9.22
C ASP A 7 -4.56 -1.47 8.16
N SER A 8 -5.00 -1.19 6.93
CA SER A 8 -4.11 -0.70 5.87
C SER A 8 -3.62 0.72 6.17
N PHE A 9 -4.44 1.56 6.79
CA PHE A 9 -4.03 2.90 7.23
C PHE A 9 -3.10 2.86 8.45
N VAL A 10 -3.22 1.85 9.32
CA VAL A 10 -2.24 1.62 10.39
C VAL A 10 -0.87 1.32 9.78
N LEU A 11 -0.81 0.43 8.78
CA LEU A 11 0.43 0.11 8.06
C LEU A 11 1.04 1.33 7.37
N LEU A 12 0.24 2.23 6.80
CA LEU A 12 0.72 3.49 6.20
C LEU A 12 1.39 4.41 7.24
N ARG A 13 0.79 4.54 8.43
CA ARG A 13 1.36 5.34 9.52
C ARG A 13 2.66 4.74 10.04
N GLU A 14 2.70 3.42 10.22
CA GLU A 14 3.90 2.71 10.63
C GLU A 14 5.03 2.82 9.58
N ALA A 15 4.69 2.75 8.29
CA ALA A 15 5.63 2.94 7.20
C ALA A 15 6.27 4.35 7.26
N SER A 16 5.44 5.38 7.47
CA SER A 16 5.88 6.77 7.60
C SER A 16 6.78 6.97 8.82
N ALA A 17 6.38 6.44 9.98
CA ALA A 17 7.17 6.51 11.20
C ALA A 17 8.55 5.85 11.05
N LEU A 18 8.63 4.71 10.34
CA LEU A 18 9.92 4.07 10.04
C LEU A 18 10.79 4.94 9.13
N MET A 19 10.21 5.60 8.12
CA MET A 19 10.97 6.48 7.23
C MET A 19 11.49 7.72 7.96
N ASP A 20 10.67 8.33 8.83
CA ASP A 20 11.09 9.47 9.64
C ASP A 20 12.24 9.10 10.58
N GLN A 21 12.20 7.90 11.18
CA GLN A 21 13.30 7.39 12.01
C GLN A 21 14.61 7.20 11.23
N VAL A 22 14.54 6.75 9.99
CA VAL A 22 15.72 6.61 9.12
C VAL A 22 16.37 7.96 8.86
N LEU A 23 15.56 8.97 8.54
CA LEU A 23 16.06 10.30 8.16
C LEU A 23 16.70 11.04 9.33
N LEU A 24 16.30 10.72 10.56
CA LEU A 24 16.92 11.23 11.78
C LEU A 24 18.27 10.56 12.11
N GLN A 25 18.59 9.42 11.48
CA GLN A 25 19.74 8.58 11.80
C GLN A 25 20.72 8.50 10.62
N THR A 26 21.29 9.64 10.24
CA THR A 26 22.14 9.88 9.05
C THR A 26 23.36 8.97 8.87
N ALA A 27 23.73 8.15 9.86
CA ALA A 27 24.85 7.22 9.80
C ALA A 27 24.51 5.77 10.23
N ASP A 28 23.24 5.40 10.35
CA ASP A 28 22.86 4.05 10.79
C ASP A 28 23.12 3.01 9.68
N PRO A 29 24.02 2.02 9.88
CA PRO A 29 24.22 0.94 8.93
C PRO A 29 22.95 0.09 8.70
N ASN A 30 21.96 0.16 9.60
CA ASN A 30 20.65 -0.47 9.44
C ASN A 30 19.62 0.40 8.71
N ALA A 31 19.97 1.63 8.29
CA ALA A 31 19.08 2.53 7.56
C ALA A 31 18.46 1.83 6.35
N SER A 32 19.25 1.10 5.55
CA SER A 32 18.77 0.33 4.40
C SER A 32 17.73 -0.74 4.76
N GLY A 33 17.84 -1.35 5.95
CA GLY A 33 16.88 -2.34 6.44
C GLY A 33 15.55 -1.70 6.88
N LYS A 34 15.62 -0.54 7.54
CA LYS A 34 14.44 0.24 7.92
C LYS A 34 13.73 0.85 6.71
N ILE A 35 14.47 1.36 5.73
CA ILE A 35 13.93 1.82 4.44
C ILE A 35 13.20 0.65 3.75
N ARG A 36 13.83 -0.53 3.69
CA ARG A 36 13.21 -1.74 3.15
C ARG A 36 11.90 -2.06 3.86
N ALA A 37 11.91 -2.03 5.19
CA ALA A 37 10.72 -2.30 6.01
C ALA A 37 9.60 -1.27 5.77
N ALA A 38 9.94 0.00 5.59
CA ALA A 38 8.96 1.05 5.29
C ALA A 38 8.25 0.79 3.94
N PHE A 39 9.00 0.51 2.87
CA PHE A 39 8.40 0.15 1.58
C PHE A 39 7.62 -1.16 1.62
N TYR A 40 8.07 -2.13 2.41
CA TYR A 40 7.33 -3.38 2.61
C TYR A 40 5.95 -3.14 3.25
N LYS A 41 5.86 -2.23 4.22
CA LYS A 41 4.58 -1.88 4.84
C LYS A 41 3.63 -1.19 3.86
N LEU A 42 4.13 -0.36 2.95
CA LEU A 42 3.32 0.22 1.86
C LEU A 42 2.72 -0.88 0.96
N TYR A 43 3.56 -1.84 0.57
CA TYR A 43 3.09 -3.03 -0.16
C TYR A 43 2.05 -3.82 0.63
N GLN A 44 2.30 -4.09 1.92
CA GLN A 44 1.37 -4.83 2.76
C GLN A 44 0.03 -4.12 2.88
N ALA A 45 0.01 -2.79 3.01
CA ALA A 45 -1.23 -2.02 3.06
C ALA A 45 -2.05 -2.20 1.78
N ALA A 46 -1.45 -1.97 0.61
CA ALA A 46 -2.13 -2.11 -0.68
C ALA A 46 -2.60 -3.55 -0.96
N ASN A 47 -1.72 -4.53 -0.72
CA ASN A 47 -2.03 -5.94 -0.97
C ASN A 47 -3.12 -6.44 -0.03
N SER A 48 -3.06 -6.10 1.27
CA SER A 48 -4.07 -6.52 2.24
C SER A 48 -5.45 -5.93 1.90
N ALA A 49 -5.53 -4.63 1.57
CA ALA A 49 -6.76 -4.00 1.13
C ALA A 49 -7.37 -4.69 -0.11
N THR A 50 -6.52 -5.10 -1.06
CA THR A 50 -6.95 -5.83 -2.25
C THR A 50 -7.50 -7.22 -1.89
N MET A 51 -6.81 -7.94 -1.00
CA MET A 51 -7.18 -9.31 -0.62
C MET A 51 -8.45 -9.39 0.23
N ILE A 52 -8.76 -8.36 1.02
CA ILE A 52 -10.00 -8.28 1.80
C ILE A 52 -11.18 -7.73 0.98
N SER A 53 -10.92 -7.23 -0.23
CA SER A 53 -11.98 -6.69 -1.09
C SER A 53 -12.93 -7.81 -1.56
N PRO A 54 -14.22 -7.49 -1.79
CA PRO A 54 -15.16 -8.42 -2.43
C PRO A 54 -14.59 -8.97 -3.75
N PRO A 55 -14.92 -10.23 -4.14
CA PRO A 55 -14.30 -10.87 -5.30
C PRO A 55 -14.39 -10.07 -6.61
N ASP A 56 -15.50 -9.37 -6.84
CA ASP A 56 -15.70 -8.53 -8.02
C ASP A 56 -14.80 -7.29 -8.01
N VAL A 57 -14.72 -6.60 -6.87
CA VAL A 57 -13.83 -5.45 -6.67
C VAL A 57 -12.37 -5.87 -6.77
N ARG A 58 -12.00 -7.01 -6.16
CA ARG A 58 -10.65 -7.56 -6.20
C ARG A 58 -10.22 -7.90 -7.62
N ALA A 59 -11.06 -8.58 -8.40
CA ALA A 59 -10.73 -8.94 -9.78
C ALA A 59 -10.46 -7.71 -10.65
N VAL A 60 -11.26 -6.65 -10.48
CA VAL A 60 -11.03 -5.36 -11.16
C VAL A 60 -9.72 -4.71 -10.69
N ALA A 61 -9.47 -4.73 -9.39
CA ALA A 61 -8.26 -4.17 -8.81
C ALA A 61 -7.00 -4.86 -9.33
N GLU A 62 -6.94 -6.19 -9.31
CA GLU A 62 -5.79 -6.99 -9.79
C GLU A 62 -5.51 -6.77 -11.29
N GLY A 63 -6.54 -6.48 -12.09
CA GLY A 63 -6.39 -6.11 -13.51
C GLY A 63 -5.97 -4.65 -13.76
N SER A 64 -6.03 -3.79 -12.74
CA SER A 64 -5.82 -2.35 -12.89
C SER A 64 -4.35 -1.96 -13.06
N GLU A 65 -4.12 -0.81 -13.69
CA GLU A 65 -2.79 -0.20 -13.72
C GLU A 65 -2.33 0.23 -12.32
N ALA A 66 -3.27 0.69 -11.47
CA ALA A 66 -2.97 1.09 -10.10
C ALA A 66 -2.38 -0.07 -9.29
N TYR A 67 -2.93 -1.28 -9.40
CA TYR A 67 -2.38 -2.45 -8.70
C TYR A 67 -0.95 -2.78 -9.17
N ARG A 68 -0.70 -2.78 -10.49
CA ARG A 68 0.66 -2.97 -11.04
C ARG A 68 1.62 -1.88 -10.56
N LEU A 69 1.20 -0.63 -10.55
CA LEU A 69 2.02 0.50 -10.13
C LEU A 69 2.25 0.57 -8.62
N ILE A 70 1.31 0.14 -7.79
CA ILE A 70 1.36 0.34 -6.33
C ILE A 70 1.82 -0.92 -5.60
N VAL A 71 1.37 -2.09 -6.06
CA VAL A 71 1.68 -3.37 -5.41
C VAL A 71 2.95 -3.97 -6.00
N GLU A 72 3.14 -3.95 -7.31
CA GLU A 72 4.29 -4.62 -7.93
C GLU A 72 5.54 -3.74 -8.01
N TYR A 73 5.38 -2.46 -8.41
CA TYR A 73 6.52 -1.60 -8.71
C TYR A 73 7.35 -1.18 -7.47
N PRO A 74 6.77 -0.68 -6.36
CA PRO A 74 7.52 -0.28 -5.16
C PRO A 74 8.07 -1.51 -4.44
N TYR A 75 7.32 -2.61 -4.45
CA TYR A 75 7.76 -3.89 -3.93
C TYR A 75 8.99 -4.42 -4.67
N LYS A 76 8.99 -4.37 -6.01
CA LYS A 76 10.12 -4.83 -6.81
C LYS A 76 11.33 -3.91 -6.66
N LEU A 77 11.18 -2.61 -6.90
CA LEU A 77 12.33 -1.70 -6.95
C LEU A 77 12.92 -1.39 -5.58
N TYR A 78 12.07 -1.09 -4.59
CA TYR A 78 12.56 -0.61 -3.31
C TYR A 78 12.69 -1.74 -2.32
N TYR A 79 11.68 -2.60 -2.18
CA TYR A 79 11.78 -3.70 -1.22
C TYR A 79 12.74 -4.81 -1.69
N ARG A 80 12.53 -5.39 -2.88
CA ARG A 80 13.34 -6.52 -3.39
C ARG A 80 14.72 -6.07 -3.84
N GLU A 81 14.80 -5.05 -4.69
CA GLU A 81 16.07 -4.62 -5.31
C GLU A 81 16.85 -3.60 -4.47
N GLY A 82 16.23 -2.95 -3.47
CA GLY A 82 16.91 -1.97 -2.60
C GLY A 82 17.35 -0.69 -3.34
N ARG A 83 16.75 -0.37 -4.48
CA ARG A 83 17.15 0.75 -5.35
C ARG A 83 16.49 2.04 -4.90
N TYR A 84 16.91 2.54 -3.74
CA TYR A 84 16.33 3.74 -3.14
C TYR A 84 16.77 5.02 -3.87
N PRO A 85 15.87 5.99 -4.09
CA PRO A 85 16.24 7.29 -4.62
C PRO A 85 16.99 8.04 -3.51
N GLY A 86 18.32 8.10 -3.58
CA GLY A 86 19.16 8.58 -2.47
C GLY A 86 18.86 10.01 -2.00
N ALA A 87 18.87 10.99 -2.91
CA ALA A 87 18.64 12.39 -2.56
C ALA A 87 17.16 12.71 -2.29
N ASP A 88 16.25 12.07 -3.02
CA ASP A 88 14.80 12.37 -2.98
C ASP A 88 13.99 11.33 -2.19
N LEU A 89 14.65 10.54 -1.32
CA LEU A 89 14.06 9.38 -0.67
C LEU A 89 12.72 9.70 0.00
N LYS A 90 12.70 10.77 0.80
CA LYS A 90 11.51 11.18 1.54
C LYS A 90 10.38 11.61 0.61
N THR A 91 10.69 12.43 -0.39
CA THR A 91 9.71 12.92 -1.37
C THR A 91 9.09 11.78 -2.17
N VAL A 92 9.91 10.83 -2.63
CA VAL A 92 9.40 9.65 -3.34
C VAL A 92 8.58 8.76 -2.42
N PHE A 93 9.04 8.56 -1.18
CA PHE A 93 8.31 7.76 -0.21
C PHE A 93 6.94 8.37 0.14
N ASP A 94 6.88 9.67 0.42
CA ASP A 94 5.63 10.38 0.74
C ASP A 94 4.63 10.32 -0.42
N ARG A 95 5.12 10.40 -1.66
CA ARG A 95 4.28 10.17 -2.84
C ARG A 95 3.66 8.78 -2.82
N TRP A 96 4.44 7.74 -2.52
CA TRP A 96 3.91 6.38 -2.42
C TRP A 96 2.91 6.22 -1.28
N VAL A 97 3.14 6.82 -0.12
CA VAL A 97 2.18 6.84 0.99
C VAL A 97 0.83 7.38 0.51
N LEU A 98 0.86 8.48 -0.24
CA LEU A 98 -0.32 9.17 -0.73
C LEU A 98 -1.07 8.35 -1.81
N GLU A 99 -0.34 7.76 -2.76
CA GLU A 99 -0.93 6.91 -3.80
C GLU A 99 -1.52 5.62 -3.21
N VAL A 100 -0.83 4.97 -2.27
CA VAL A 100 -1.36 3.79 -1.57
C VAL A 100 -2.61 4.16 -0.76
N GLY A 101 -2.60 5.29 -0.05
CA GLY A 101 -3.77 5.77 0.70
C GLY A 101 -4.99 5.94 -0.20
N ARG A 102 -4.84 6.64 -1.33
CA ARG A 102 -5.92 6.81 -2.33
C ARG A 102 -6.42 5.48 -2.88
N TYR A 103 -5.51 4.55 -3.13
CA TYR A 103 -5.85 3.22 -3.62
C TYR A 103 -6.72 2.44 -2.60
N VAL A 104 -6.30 2.43 -1.33
CA VAL A 104 -7.05 1.79 -0.25
C VAL A 104 -8.44 2.43 -0.07
N ASP A 105 -8.52 3.76 -0.09
CA ASP A 105 -9.80 4.49 -0.03
C ASP A 105 -10.73 4.11 -1.20
N GLY A 106 -10.19 4.02 -2.41
CA GLY A 106 -10.93 3.61 -3.61
C GLY A 106 -11.48 2.19 -3.52
N LEU A 107 -10.70 1.25 -2.98
CA LEU A 107 -11.17 -0.12 -2.71
C LEU A 107 -12.27 -0.14 -1.65
N ALA A 108 -12.09 0.58 -0.54
CA ALA A 108 -13.07 0.65 0.53
C ALA A 108 -14.41 1.23 0.04
N ALA A 109 -14.37 2.28 -0.79
CA ALA A 109 -15.55 2.86 -1.41
C ALA A 109 -16.22 1.87 -2.38
N SER A 110 -15.44 1.20 -3.23
CA SER A 110 -15.95 0.22 -4.19
C SER A 110 -16.58 -0.99 -3.49
N ALA A 111 -15.99 -1.45 -2.39
CA ALA A 111 -16.52 -2.55 -1.59
C ALA A 111 -17.87 -2.20 -0.94
N LYS A 112 -18.04 -0.97 -0.43
CA LYS A 112 -19.33 -0.49 0.08
C LYS A 112 -20.41 -0.50 -1.01
N LEU A 113 -20.04 -0.12 -2.24
CA LEU A 113 -20.96 -0.13 -3.39
C LEU A 113 -21.27 -1.55 -3.90
N SER A 114 -20.31 -2.48 -3.83
CA SER A 114 -20.52 -3.90 -4.17
C SER A 114 -21.55 -4.55 -3.24
N VAL A 115 -21.44 -4.34 -1.92
CA VAL A 115 -22.41 -4.82 -0.92
C VAL A 115 -23.80 -4.19 -1.11
N ALA A 116 -23.87 -2.95 -1.59
CA ALA A 116 -25.12 -2.24 -1.85
C ALA A 116 -25.83 -2.65 -3.15
N LYS A 117 -25.19 -3.41 -4.05
CA LYS A 117 -25.89 -3.99 -5.20
C LYS A 117 -26.83 -5.08 -4.68
N PRO A 118 -28.16 -4.89 -4.71
CA PRO A 118 -29.05 -6.01 -4.49
C PRO A 118 -28.79 -7.02 -5.61
N SER A 119 -28.85 -8.31 -5.29
CA SER A 119 -28.88 -9.40 -6.24
C SER A 119 -30.10 -9.25 -7.16
N ARG A 120 -30.05 -8.31 -8.11
CA ARG A 120 -30.96 -8.27 -9.25
C ARG A 120 -30.46 -9.32 -10.21
N GLU A 121 -30.84 -10.56 -9.93
CA GLU A 121 -31.15 -11.58 -10.93
C GLU A 121 -31.50 -12.88 -10.20
N LYS A 122 -32.80 -13.17 -10.17
CA LYS A 122 -33.40 -14.40 -10.69
C LYS A 122 -34.92 -14.17 -10.74
N GLN A 123 -35.37 -13.58 -11.85
CA GLN A 123 -36.70 -13.84 -12.39
C GLN A 123 -36.61 -15.10 -13.25
#